data_AF-A0AAU9JDH1-F1
#
_entry.id   AF-A0AAU9JDH1-F1
#
_cell.length_a   1.000
_cell.length_b   1.000
_cell.length_c   1.000
_cell.angle_alpha   90.00
_cell.angle_beta   90.00
_cell.angle_gamma   90.00
#
_symmetry.space_group_name_H-M   'P 1'
#
loop_
_entity.id
_entity.type
_entity.pdbx_description
1 polymer ?
#
loop_
_entity_poly.entity_id
_entity_poly.type
_entity_poly.pdbx_seq_one_letter_code
_entity_poly.pdbx_strand_id
1 'polypeptide(L)'
;MEAESNTPKRELSPFTQFCLTNLSPIDDYISFYPITTNTLKLNKLYSFPQKRALSSLTPKCACKRSQCLKMYCECFAANSLCADCDCIGCSNIPIEDETKLISHEKLKIVNVKHQRGCSCKRSNCRKKYCECYQKNLYCKHFCKCLSCENM
;
A
#
# COMPACT_ATOMS: atom_id res chain seq x y z
N MET A 1 -50.28 -25.35 -3.76
CA MET A 1 -49.03 -25.81 -4.40
C MET A 1 -48.07 -24.63 -4.37
N GLU A 2 -47.36 -24.46 -3.26
CA GLU A 2 -46.39 -23.37 -3.10
C GLU A 2 -45.00 -23.95 -3.39
N ALA A 3 -44.28 -23.33 -4.32
CA ALA A 3 -42.96 -23.77 -4.76
C ALA A 3 -41.90 -23.19 -3.81
N GLU A 4 -41.20 -24.06 -3.09
CA GLU A 4 -40.02 -23.69 -2.30
C GLU A 4 -38.89 -23.23 -3.22
N SER A 5 -38.46 -21.98 -3.04
CA SER A 5 -37.34 -21.37 -3.74
C SER A 5 -36.02 -21.91 -3.20
N ASN A 6 -35.48 -22.93 -3.86
CA ASN A 6 -34.17 -23.51 -3.57
C ASN A 6 -33.06 -22.53 -3.97
N THR A 7 -32.64 -21.68 -3.03
CA THR A 7 -31.48 -20.79 -3.19
C THR A 7 -30.21 -21.53 -2.73
N PRO A 8 -29.13 -21.56 -3.53
CA PRO A 8 -27.91 -22.26 -3.15
C PRO A 8 -27.23 -21.51 -2.00
N LYS A 9 -27.18 -22.15 -0.83
CA LYS A 9 -26.40 -21.68 0.32
C LYS A 9 -24.92 -21.68 -0.09
N ARG A 10 -24.33 -20.49 -0.31
CA ARG A 10 -22.89 -20.34 -0.51
C ARG A 10 -22.18 -20.80 0.75
N GLU A 11 -21.51 -21.96 0.69
CA GLU A 11 -20.60 -22.38 1.74
C GLU A 11 -19.44 -21.39 1.81
N LEU A 12 -19.29 -20.75 2.97
CA LEU A 12 -18.20 -19.82 3.23
C LEU A 12 -16.90 -20.60 3.41
N SER A 13 -15.79 -20.04 2.91
CA SER A 13 -14.45 -20.59 3.11
C SER A 13 -14.13 -20.69 4.61
N PRO A 14 -13.34 -21.69 5.05
CA PRO A 14 -12.84 -21.78 6.42
C PRO A 14 -12.18 -20.48 6.91
N PHE A 15 -11.55 -19.74 6.01
CA PHE A 15 -10.98 -18.43 6.32
C PHE A 15 -12.05 -17.36 6.54
N THR A 16 -13.12 -17.35 5.75
CA THR A 16 -14.25 -16.44 5.93
C THR A 16 -14.99 -16.75 7.24
N GLN A 17 -15.15 -18.04 7.57
CA GLN A 17 -15.70 -18.48 8.84
C GLN A 17 -14.85 -17.98 10.02
N PHE A 18 -13.52 -18.16 9.95
CA PHE A 18 -12.59 -17.69 10.98
C PHE A 18 -12.64 -16.16 11.18
N CYS A 19 -12.75 -15.39 10.09
CA CYS A 19 -12.86 -13.94 10.16
C CYS A 19 -14.17 -13.51 10.82
N LEU A 20 -15.30 -14.13 10.47
CA LEU A 20 -16.60 -13.83 11.07
C LEU A 20 -16.68 -14.19 12.55
N THR A 21 -15.93 -15.19 13.02
CA THR A 21 -15.92 -15.60 14.43
C THR A 21 -14.92 -14.82 15.28
N ASN A 22 -13.87 -14.22 14.69
CA ASN A 22 -12.77 -13.59 15.43
C ASN A 22 -12.61 -12.08 15.21
N LEU A 23 -13.35 -11.49 14.29
CA LEU A 23 -13.41 -10.03 14.12
C LEU A 23 -14.75 -9.52 14.66
N SER A 24 -14.71 -8.47 15.47
CA SER A 24 -15.91 -7.80 15.97
C SER A 24 -16.71 -7.20 14.80
N PRO A 25 -18.06 -7.24 14.84
CA PRO A 25 -18.92 -6.56 13.86
C PRO A 25 -18.58 -5.08 13.73
N ILE A 26 -18.71 -4.53 12.51
CA ILE A 26 -18.36 -3.13 12.21
C ILE A 26 -19.49 -2.15 12.62
N ASP A 27 -20.64 -2.66 13.07
CA ASP A 27 -21.89 -1.90 13.12
C ASP A 27 -22.03 -0.92 14.29
N ASP A 28 -21.05 -0.80 15.19
CA ASP A 28 -21.15 0.10 16.36
C ASP A 28 -20.41 1.45 16.20
N TYR A 29 -19.91 1.81 15.01
CA TYR A 29 -19.26 3.13 14.78
C TYR A 29 -20.08 4.10 13.93
N ILE A 30 -21.41 4.07 14.03
CA ILE A 30 -22.25 5.17 13.54
C ILE A 30 -23.32 5.50 14.58
N SER A 31 -23.01 6.42 15.49
CA SER A 31 -24.03 7.11 16.30
C SER A 31 -23.76 8.61 16.33
N PHE A 32 -24.64 9.34 15.63
CA PHE A 32 -25.21 10.64 15.97
C PHE A 32 -24.31 11.69 16.65
N TYR A 33 -23.76 12.64 15.86
CA TYR A 33 -23.72 14.05 16.28
C TYR A 33 -24.02 14.98 15.09
N PRO A 34 -24.90 15.99 15.27
CA PRO A 34 -25.30 16.92 14.21
C PRO A 34 -24.18 17.91 13.87
N ILE A 35 -24.01 18.18 12.58
CA ILE A 35 -23.05 19.15 12.04
C ILE A 35 -23.61 20.56 12.29
N THR A 36 -23.11 21.26 13.29
CA THR A 36 -23.27 22.72 13.40
C THR A 36 -21.95 23.40 13.08
N THR A 37 -22.01 24.25 12.07
CA THR A 37 -20.93 25.09 11.57
C THR A 37 -20.59 26.18 12.60
N ASN A 38 -19.38 26.14 13.17
CA ASN A 38 -18.67 27.39 13.47
C ASN A 38 -17.16 27.14 13.56
N THR A 39 -16.44 27.70 12.59
CA THR A 39 -14.99 27.77 12.51
C THR A 39 -14.43 28.54 13.70
N LEU A 40 -13.52 27.92 14.47
CA LEU A 40 -12.32 28.49 15.10
C LEU A 40 -11.71 27.45 16.08
N LYS A 41 -11.22 26.32 15.55
CA LYS A 41 -10.18 25.40 16.09
C LYS A 41 -10.06 24.13 15.24
N LEU A 42 -9.90 24.26 13.93
CA LEU A 42 -9.46 23.14 13.09
C LEU A 42 -7.93 23.10 13.13
N ASN A 43 -7.37 22.32 14.06
CA ASN A 43 -6.05 21.65 13.94
C ASN A 43 -5.71 20.81 15.20
N LYS A 44 -6.66 20.02 15.75
CA LYS A 44 -6.28 19.06 16.80
C LYS A 44 -7.07 17.74 16.95
N LEU A 45 -8.03 17.43 16.07
CA LEU A 45 -8.82 16.18 16.22
C LEU A 45 -9.02 15.34 14.95
N TYR A 46 -8.39 15.68 13.82
CA TYR A 46 -8.15 14.70 12.74
C TYR A 46 -6.73 14.15 12.88
N SER A 47 -6.48 13.44 13.99
CA SER A 47 -5.42 12.43 14.00
C SER A 47 -5.86 11.32 13.06
N PHE A 48 -5.49 11.44 11.79
CA PHE A 48 -5.33 10.28 10.93
C PHE A 48 -4.63 9.19 11.76
N PRO A 49 -5.07 7.92 11.71
CA PRO A 49 -4.28 6.85 12.26
C PRO A 49 -3.01 6.73 11.41
N GLN A 50 -2.01 7.55 11.69
CA GLN A 50 -0.63 7.22 11.42
C GLN A 50 -0.26 6.09 12.37
N LYS A 51 -0.84 4.91 12.15
CA LYS A 51 -0.11 3.67 12.41
C LYS A 51 0.87 3.46 11.26
N ARG A 52 1.80 4.41 11.09
CA ARG A 52 3.19 3.98 10.96
C ARG A 52 3.66 3.94 12.39
N ALA A 53 3.63 2.75 12.98
CA ALA A 53 4.47 2.52 14.14
C ALA A 53 5.83 3.12 13.81
N LEU A 54 6.32 3.96 14.72
CA LEU A 54 7.70 4.42 14.76
C LEU A 54 8.56 3.17 14.96
N SER A 55 8.71 2.37 13.92
CA SER A 55 9.73 1.35 13.87
C SER A 55 10.99 2.06 13.41
N SER A 56 11.83 2.34 14.39
CA SER A 56 13.29 2.33 14.28
C SER A 56 13.82 1.01 13.70
N LEU A 57 13.27 0.56 12.56
CA LEU A 57 13.71 -0.61 11.82
C LEU A 57 14.20 -0.09 10.48
N THR A 58 15.51 0.15 10.39
CA THR A 58 16.19 0.25 9.11
C THR A 58 15.76 -0.95 8.24
N PRO A 59 15.36 -0.74 6.97
CA PRO A 59 14.88 -1.84 6.13
C PRO A 59 16.01 -2.87 5.95
N LYS A 60 15.73 -4.13 6.29
CA LYS A 60 16.65 -5.25 6.08
C LYS A 60 16.19 -6.06 4.88
N CYS A 61 17.12 -6.44 4.01
CA CYS A 61 16.79 -7.22 2.81
C CYS A 61 17.53 -8.56 2.74
N ALA A 62 16.91 -9.54 2.06
CA ALA A 62 17.50 -10.85 1.77
C ALA A 62 17.62 -11.08 0.24
N CYS A 63 18.12 -10.05 -0.47
CA CYS A 63 18.17 -10.04 -1.93
C CYS A 63 19.14 -11.09 -2.48
N LYS A 64 18.74 -11.82 -3.53
CA LYS A 64 19.60 -12.82 -4.20
C LYS A 64 20.05 -12.43 -5.61
N ARG A 65 19.38 -11.47 -6.27
CA ARG A 65 19.56 -11.16 -7.71
C ARG A 65 19.51 -9.68 -8.08
N SER A 66 19.18 -8.79 -7.13
CA SER A 66 19.02 -7.36 -7.41
C SER A 66 20.33 -6.58 -7.30
N GLN A 67 21.38 -7.20 -6.75
CA GLN A 67 22.59 -6.52 -6.26
C GLN A 67 22.27 -5.34 -5.33
N CYS A 68 21.04 -5.33 -4.78
CA CYS A 68 20.46 -4.22 -4.03
C CYS A 68 20.40 -2.88 -4.79
N LEU A 69 20.50 -2.88 -6.12
CA LEU A 69 20.46 -1.68 -6.98
C LEU A 69 19.14 -1.54 -7.76
N LYS A 70 18.09 -2.26 -7.33
CA LYS A 70 16.79 -2.30 -8.01
C LYS A 70 15.67 -2.22 -6.98
N MET A 71 14.50 -1.74 -7.40
CA MET A 71 13.30 -1.58 -6.55
C MET A 71 12.77 -2.88 -5.89
N TYR A 72 13.30 -4.04 -6.27
CA TYR A 72 13.04 -5.31 -5.58
C TYR A 72 13.74 -5.39 -4.21
N CYS A 73 14.77 -4.57 -3.98
CA CYS A 73 15.42 -4.41 -2.68
C CYS A 73 14.68 -3.34 -1.86
N GLU A 74 14.30 -3.67 -0.64
CA GLU A 74 13.61 -2.75 0.26
C GLU A 74 14.49 -1.56 0.65
N CYS A 75 15.78 -1.79 0.90
CA CYS A 75 16.73 -0.72 1.20
C CYS A 75 16.79 0.29 0.04
N PHE A 76 16.96 -0.20 -1.19
CA PHE A 76 17.00 0.63 -2.40
C PHE A 76 15.68 1.36 -2.67
N ALA A 77 14.55 0.68 -2.52
CA ALA A 77 13.23 1.27 -2.69
C ALA A 77 12.94 2.37 -1.65
N ALA A 78 13.55 2.27 -0.47
CA ALA A 78 13.49 3.25 0.61
C ALA A 78 14.58 4.33 0.52
N ASN A 79 15.37 4.37 -0.58
CA ASN A 79 16.50 5.29 -0.73
C ASN A 79 17.53 5.18 0.41
N SER A 80 17.72 3.97 0.93
CA SER A 80 18.66 3.66 2.01
C SER A 80 19.71 2.65 1.55
N LEU A 81 20.94 2.80 2.05
CA LEU A 81 22.00 1.83 1.85
C LEU A 81 21.71 0.57 2.67
N CYS A 82 22.25 -0.57 2.22
CA CYS A 82 22.16 -1.78 3.01
C CYS A 82 23.10 -1.67 4.21
N ALA A 83 22.56 -1.93 5.41
CA ALA A 83 23.32 -2.10 6.64
C ALA A 83 22.84 -3.40 7.28
N ASP A 84 23.77 -4.31 7.61
CA ASP A 84 23.50 -5.59 8.28
C ASP A 84 22.32 -6.39 7.69
N CYS A 85 22.37 -6.59 6.37
CA CYS A 85 21.36 -7.29 5.58
C CYS A 85 21.80 -8.71 5.17
N ASP A 86 20.84 -9.61 4.99
CA ASP A 86 21.04 -11.01 4.55
C ASP A 86 21.15 -11.15 3.02
N CYS A 87 21.49 -10.08 2.31
CA CYS A 87 21.58 -10.06 0.86
C CYS A 87 22.89 -10.64 0.33
N ILE A 88 22.83 -11.32 -0.82
CA ILE A 88 23.98 -11.92 -1.49
C ILE A 88 24.42 -11.01 -2.64
N GLY A 89 25.72 -10.68 -2.69
CA GLY A 89 26.30 -9.83 -3.74
C GLY A 89 25.79 -8.39 -3.71
N CYS A 90 25.75 -7.76 -2.52
CA CYS A 90 25.27 -6.40 -2.34
C CYS A 90 26.21 -5.38 -2.99
N SER A 91 25.65 -4.45 -3.77
CA SER A 91 26.35 -3.28 -4.30
C SER A 91 25.70 -1.97 -3.85
N ASN A 92 24.76 -2.02 -2.91
CA ASN A 92 24.11 -0.87 -2.31
C ASN A 92 24.77 -0.53 -0.96
N ILE A 93 26.06 -0.20 -1.04
CA ILE A 93 26.93 0.16 0.08
C ILE A 93 27.42 1.61 -0.10
N PRO A 94 27.95 2.28 0.93
CA PRO A 94 28.57 3.60 0.78
C PRO A 94 29.71 3.53 -0.24
N ILE A 95 29.75 4.47 -1.18
CA ILE A 95 30.87 4.58 -2.12
C ILE A 95 31.86 5.57 -1.53
N GLU A 96 33.13 5.16 -1.42
CA GLU A 96 34.20 5.95 -0.79
C GLU A 96 34.63 7.16 -1.64
N ASP A 97 34.29 7.18 -2.94
CA ASP A 97 34.53 8.29 -3.85
C ASP A 97 33.28 9.17 -4.03
N GLU A 98 33.37 10.44 -3.63
CA GLU A 98 32.35 11.49 -3.77
C GLU A 98 31.83 11.68 -5.21
N THR A 99 32.51 11.09 -6.21
CA THR A 99 32.18 11.22 -7.63
C THR A 99 31.14 10.23 -8.14
N LYS A 100 30.67 9.28 -7.31
CA LYS A 100 29.57 8.36 -7.68
C LYS A 100 28.46 8.40 -6.65
N LEU A 101 27.86 9.58 -6.48
CA LEU A 101 26.50 9.68 -5.97
C LEU A 101 25.61 8.83 -6.90
N ILE A 102 25.24 7.61 -6.48
CA ILE A 102 24.13 6.89 -7.09
C ILE A 102 22.91 7.78 -6.86
N SER A 103 22.59 8.55 -7.89
CA SER A 103 21.64 9.66 -7.90
C SER A 103 20.35 9.33 -7.15
N HIS A 104 20.24 9.80 -5.92
CA HIS A 104 18.98 9.87 -5.19
C HIS A 104 18.47 11.30 -5.02
N GLU A 105 19.07 12.27 -5.70
CA GLU A 105 18.47 13.58 -5.84
C GLU A 105 17.56 13.63 -7.07
N LYS A 106 16.34 13.12 -6.90
CA LYS A 106 15.19 13.74 -7.55
C LYS A 106 14.28 14.25 -6.46
N LEU A 107 14.49 15.51 -6.10
CA LEU A 107 13.46 16.37 -5.53
C LEU A 107 12.25 16.29 -6.47
N LYS A 108 11.31 15.39 -6.15
CA LYS A 108 10.02 15.34 -6.83
C LYS A 108 9.22 16.50 -6.27
N ILE A 109 9.23 17.64 -6.98
CA ILE A 109 8.15 18.61 -6.87
C ILE A 109 6.86 17.81 -7.04
N VAL A 110 6.08 17.73 -5.96
CA VAL A 110 4.95 16.80 -5.80
C VAL A 110 3.79 17.28 -6.66
N ASN A 111 3.88 17.07 -7.96
CA ASN A 111 2.70 16.88 -8.77
C ASN A 111 2.26 15.43 -8.54
N VAL A 112 1.27 15.24 -7.66
CA VAL A 112 0.55 13.97 -7.44
C VAL A 112 -0.26 13.60 -8.68
N LYS A 113 0.42 13.46 -9.82
CA LYS A 113 -0.15 12.94 -11.04
C LYS A 113 0.52 11.59 -11.25
N HIS A 114 -0.28 10.54 -11.10
CA HIS A 114 0.11 9.20 -11.53
C HIS A 114 0.31 9.22 -13.05
N GLN A 115 1.51 9.54 -13.53
CA GLN A 115 1.73 9.79 -14.95
C GLN A 115 1.93 8.51 -15.78
N ARG A 116 2.31 7.38 -15.16
CA ARG A 116 2.62 6.15 -15.91
C ARG A 116 1.44 5.19 -16.09
N GLY A 117 0.43 5.25 -15.22
CA GLY A 117 -0.65 4.26 -15.23
C GLY A 117 -0.19 2.86 -14.79
N CYS A 118 -1.10 2.07 -14.23
CA CYS A 118 -0.79 0.67 -13.92
C CYS A 118 -1.10 -0.25 -15.11
N SER A 119 -0.55 -1.47 -15.12
CA SER A 119 -0.80 -2.50 -16.15
C SER A 119 -1.28 -3.83 -15.54
N CYS A 120 -2.10 -3.74 -14.50
CA CYS A 120 -2.54 -4.90 -13.72
C CYS A 120 -3.42 -5.85 -14.54
N LYS A 121 -3.16 -7.17 -14.43
CA LYS A 121 -3.95 -8.20 -15.13
C LYS A 121 -4.79 -9.09 -14.21
N ARG A 122 -4.49 -9.13 -12.91
CA ARG A 122 -5.04 -10.12 -11.95
C ARG A 122 -5.45 -9.53 -10.59
N SER A 123 -5.07 -8.30 -10.29
CA SER A 123 -5.35 -7.69 -8.99
C SER A 123 -6.71 -7.01 -8.93
N ASN A 124 -7.40 -6.89 -10.07
CA ASN A 124 -8.54 -6.00 -10.29
C ASN A 124 -8.29 -4.57 -9.76
N CYS A 125 -7.01 -4.20 -9.62
CA CYS A 125 -6.55 -2.99 -8.94
C CYS A 125 -7.03 -2.82 -7.49
N ARG A 126 -7.48 -3.88 -6.81
CA ARG A 126 -7.95 -3.85 -5.40
C ARG A 126 -6.91 -4.32 -4.38
N LYS A 127 -5.67 -4.56 -4.82
CA LYS A 127 -4.58 -5.11 -4.01
C LYS A 127 -3.32 -4.27 -4.18
N LYS A 128 -2.42 -4.31 -3.18
CA LYS A 128 -1.16 -3.54 -3.17
C LYS A 128 -0.17 -3.89 -4.30
N TYR A 129 -0.43 -4.94 -5.08
CA TYR A 129 0.26 -5.19 -6.36
C TYR A 129 0.00 -4.11 -7.42
N CYS A 130 -1.13 -3.39 -7.31
CA CYS A 130 -1.40 -2.22 -8.12
C CYS A 130 -0.80 -0.99 -7.46
N GLU A 131 0.06 -0.28 -8.18
CA GLU A 131 0.68 0.95 -7.68
C GLU A 131 -0.31 2.10 -7.45
N CYS A 132 -1.45 2.12 -8.15
CA CYS A 132 -2.53 3.08 -7.90
C CYS A 132 -3.12 2.81 -6.51
N TYR A 133 -3.53 1.56 -6.29
CA TYR A 133 -4.13 1.11 -5.05
C TYR A 133 -3.17 1.27 -3.86
N GLN A 134 -1.90 0.89 -4.02
CA GLN A 134 -0.89 1.03 -2.97
C GLN A 134 -0.71 2.50 -2.52
N LYS A 135 -0.93 3.46 -3.42
CA LYS A 135 -0.81 4.90 -3.16
C LYS A 135 -2.15 5.56 -2.80
N ASN A 136 -3.21 4.78 -2.58
CA ASN A 136 -4.57 5.28 -2.36
C ASN A 136 -5.05 6.22 -3.49
N LEU A 137 -4.67 5.91 -4.73
CA LEU A 137 -5.13 6.61 -5.92
C LEU A 137 -6.01 5.69 -6.75
N TYR A 138 -7.09 6.24 -7.30
CA TYR A 138 -7.91 5.55 -8.29
C TYR A 138 -7.17 5.43 -9.62
N CYS A 139 -7.45 4.35 -10.36
CA CYS A 139 -6.99 4.20 -11.72
C CYS A 139 -7.69 5.25 -12.60
N LYS A 140 -6.94 5.89 -13.49
CA LYS A 140 -7.48 6.84 -14.48
C LYS A 140 -7.28 6.31 -15.89
N HIS A 141 -7.70 7.07 -16.90
CA HIS A 141 -7.64 6.70 -18.32
C HIS A 141 -6.25 6.27 -18.82
N PHE A 142 -5.16 6.72 -18.22
CA PHE A 142 -3.80 6.29 -18.60
C PHE A 142 -3.42 4.89 -18.08
N CYS A 143 -4.25 4.24 -17.26
CA CYS A 143 -4.01 2.87 -16.78
C CYS A 143 -4.45 1.82 -17.83
N LYS A 144 -3.61 0.81 -18.07
CA LYS A 144 -3.84 -0.29 -19.02
C LYS A 144 -4.22 -1.59 -18.31
N CYS A 145 -4.94 -1.48 -17.19
CA CYS A 145 -5.35 -2.62 -16.38
C CYS A 145 -6.53 -3.37 -17.01
N LEU A 146 -6.55 -4.70 -16.84
CA LEU A 146 -7.66 -5.56 -17.20
C LEU A 146 -8.59 -5.74 -16.00
N SER A 147 -9.91 -5.64 -16.22
CA SER A 147 -10.95 -5.79 -15.18
C SER A 147 -10.69 -4.93 -13.94
N CYS A 148 -10.54 -3.61 -14.14
CA CYS A 148 -10.26 -2.68 -13.05
C CYS A 148 -11.49 -2.38 -12.19
N GLU A 149 -11.36 -2.55 -10.87
CA GLU A 149 -12.37 -2.20 -9.86
C GLU A 149 -11.92 -1.04 -8.94
N ASN A 150 -10.79 -0.40 -9.28
CA ASN A 150 -10.24 0.75 -8.56
C ASN A 150 -10.53 2.04 -9.32
N MET A 151 -11.81 2.42 -9.37
CA MET A 151 -12.34 3.54 -10.14
C MET A 151 -12.67 4.72 -9.23
#